data_AF-A0A9E5J0D8-F1
#
_entry.id   AF-A0A9E5J0D8-F1
#
_cell.length_a   1.000
_cell.length_b   1.000
_cell.length_c   1.000
_cell.angle_alpha   90.00
_cell.angle_beta   90.00
_cell.angle_gamma   90.00
#
_symmetry.space_group_name_H-M   'P 1'
#
loop_
_entity.id
_entity.type
_entity.pdbx_description
1 polymer ?
#
loop_
_entity_poly.entity_id
_entity_poly.type
_entity_poly.pdbx_seq_one_letter_code
_entity_poly.pdbx_strand_id
1 'polypeptide(L)'
;THADRLKTIQEVFAENHIMIDTHTADGLKVAVPLAKPGIHMLVLETALPIKFAATLVEALGREPNRPAKFEGIEALPKRVQVMPKSVDAVKQYIEQHCD
;
A
#
# COMPACT_ATOMS: atom_id res chain seq x y z
N THR A 1 -7.17 -13.51 -4.63
CA THR A 1 -8.24 -12.67 -5.25
C THR A 1 -8.43 -11.43 -4.39
N HIS A 2 -9.33 -10.49 -4.75
CA HIS A 2 -9.66 -9.37 -3.87
C HIS A 2 -10.26 -9.84 -2.55
N ALA A 3 -11.26 -10.73 -2.61
CA ALA A 3 -11.89 -11.32 -1.42
C ALA A 3 -10.88 -12.03 -0.51
N ASP A 4 -9.91 -12.76 -1.09
CA ASP A 4 -8.88 -13.43 -0.29
C ASP A 4 -8.03 -12.43 0.50
N ARG A 5 -7.64 -11.30 -0.11
CA ARG A 5 -6.86 -10.26 0.58
C ARG A 5 -7.65 -9.63 1.72
N LEU A 6 -8.93 -9.33 1.53
CA LEU A 6 -9.78 -8.80 2.59
C LEU A 6 -9.86 -9.78 3.77
N LYS A 7 -10.08 -11.07 3.48
CA LYS A 7 -10.13 -12.12 4.50
C LYS A 7 -8.80 -12.23 5.26
N THR A 8 -7.67 -12.22 4.54
CA THR A 8 -6.35 -12.27 5.17
C THR A 8 -6.07 -11.03 6.04
N ILE A 9 -6.48 -9.82 5.62
CA ILE A 9 -6.38 -8.61 6.44
C ILE A 9 -7.20 -8.77 7.73
N GLN A 10 -8.43 -9.28 7.63
CA GLN A 10 -9.32 -9.51 8.77
C GLN A 10 -8.74 -10.53 9.75
N GLU A 11 -8.24 -11.67 9.25
CA GLU A 11 -7.64 -12.74 10.04
C GLU A 11 -6.42 -12.24 10.82
N VAL A 12 -5.48 -11.59 10.13
CA VAL A 12 -4.26 -11.06 10.76
C VAL A 12 -4.59 -9.99 11.80
N PHE A 13 -5.57 -9.14 11.53
CA PHE A 13 -6.00 -8.14 12.52
C PHE A 13 -6.68 -8.76 13.74
N ALA A 14 -7.51 -9.79 13.53
CA ALA A 14 -8.20 -10.49 14.61
C ALA A 14 -7.22 -11.26 15.52
N GLU A 15 -6.23 -11.93 14.93
CA GLU A 15 -5.29 -12.81 15.64
C GLU A 15 -4.07 -12.07 16.20
N ASN A 16 -3.56 -11.07 15.48
CA ASN A 16 -2.30 -10.41 15.82
C ASN A 16 -2.47 -8.93 16.18
N HIS A 17 -3.66 -8.34 15.95
CA HIS A 17 -3.94 -6.92 16.16
C HIS A 17 -3.01 -5.98 15.35
N ILE A 18 -2.47 -6.49 14.24
CA ILE A 18 -1.64 -5.74 13.30
C ILE A 18 -2.46 -5.49 12.03
N MET A 19 -2.46 -4.25 11.54
CA MET A 19 -3.01 -3.93 10.23
C MET A 19 -1.92 -4.13 9.18
N ILE A 20 -2.23 -4.85 8.11
CA ILE A 20 -1.35 -5.08 6.97
C ILE A 20 -1.99 -4.53 5.70
N ASP A 21 -1.16 -4.06 4.77
CA ASP A 21 -1.65 -3.56 3.49
C ASP A 21 -2.05 -4.72 2.53
N THR A 22 -2.68 -4.36 1.41
CA THR A 22 -3.15 -5.32 0.41
C THR A 22 -2.01 -6.16 -0.22
N HIS A 23 -0.81 -5.60 -0.38
CA HIS A 23 0.34 -6.33 -0.95
C HIS A 23 0.88 -7.35 0.05
N THR A 24 0.97 -6.98 1.32
CA THR A 24 1.39 -7.88 2.41
C THR A 24 0.38 -9.00 2.64
N ALA A 25 -0.92 -8.69 2.55
CA ALA A 25 -1.98 -9.69 2.62
C ALA A 25 -1.91 -10.71 1.47
N ASP A 26 -1.59 -10.27 0.25
CA ASP A 26 -1.36 -11.18 -0.89
C ASP A 26 -0.20 -12.14 -0.62
N GLY A 27 0.91 -11.60 -0.10
CA GLY A 27 2.08 -12.38 0.32
C GLY A 27 1.73 -13.42 1.39
N LEU A 28 1.05 -13.02 2.47
CA LEU A 28 0.66 -13.92 3.56
C LEU A 28 -0.30 -15.00 3.10
N LYS A 29 -1.31 -14.64 2.30
CA LYS A 29 -2.29 -15.59 1.76
C LYS A 29 -1.63 -16.74 1.01
N VAL A 30 -0.56 -16.46 0.26
CA VAL A 30 0.18 -17.47 -0.49
C VAL A 30 1.21 -18.19 0.38
N ALA A 31 1.90 -17.47 1.27
CA ALA A 31 3.00 -18.01 2.06
C ALA A 31 2.55 -18.97 3.16
N VAL A 32 1.44 -18.69 3.86
CA VAL A 32 0.98 -19.49 5.01
C VAL A 32 0.74 -20.96 4.65
N PRO A 33 0.02 -21.31 3.56
CA PRO A 33 -0.15 -22.71 3.15
C PRO A 33 1.13 -23.41 2.69
N LEU A 34 2.18 -22.65 2.33
CA LEU A 34 3.46 -23.18 1.84
C LEU A 34 4.52 -23.31 2.94
N ALA A 35 4.23 -22.83 4.16
CA ALA A 35 5.14 -22.91 5.29
C ALA A 35 5.48 -24.38 5.64
N LYS A 36 6.77 -24.65 5.88
CA LYS A 36 7.26 -26.00 6.18
C LYS A 36 7.63 -26.13 7.66
N PRO A 37 7.33 -27.27 8.31
CA PRO A 37 7.75 -27.51 9.68
C PRO A 37 9.27 -27.33 9.86
N GLY A 38 9.67 -26.60 10.90
CA GLY A 38 11.08 -26.35 11.21
C GLY A 38 11.79 -25.31 10.33
N ILE A 39 11.10 -24.68 9.36
CA ILE A 39 11.66 -23.62 8.50
C ILE A 39 10.85 -22.34 8.68
N HIS A 40 11.50 -21.24 9.06
CA HIS A 40 10.84 -19.95 9.19
C HIS A 40 10.44 -19.39 7.82
N MET A 41 9.15 -19.08 7.66
CA MET A 41 8.63 -18.33 6.52
C MET A 41 8.68 -16.83 6.83
N LEU A 42 9.20 -16.05 5.90
CA LEU A 42 9.21 -14.58 5.99
C LEU A 42 8.40 -14.00 4.82
N VAL A 43 7.46 -13.11 5.14
CA VAL A 43 6.72 -12.33 4.15
C VAL A 43 7.21 -10.88 4.22
N LEU A 44 7.56 -10.31 3.07
CA LEU A 44 8.01 -8.93 2.99
C LEU A 44 6.81 -7.98 3.04
N GLU A 45 6.78 -7.10 4.04
CA GLU A 45 5.85 -5.96 4.04
C GLU A 45 6.37 -4.91 3.06
N THR A 46 5.71 -4.78 1.91
CA THR A 46 6.20 -3.93 0.81
C THR A 46 5.59 -2.52 0.82
N ALA A 47 4.54 -2.31 1.62
CA ALA A 47 3.92 -1.01 1.83
C ALA A 47 3.25 -0.93 3.20
N LEU A 48 3.21 0.28 3.77
CA LEU A 48 2.43 0.54 4.97
C LEU A 48 0.93 0.63 4.65
N PRO A 49 0.03 0.20 5.56
CA PRO A 49 -1.43 0.24 5.36
C PRO A 49 -1.98 1.60 4.96
N ILE A 50 -1.39 2.70 5.46
CA ILE A 50 -1.82 4.08 5.13
C ILE A 50 -1.77 4.39 3.63
N LYS A 51 -0.93 3.69 2.85
CA LYS A 51 -0.86 3.88 1.40
C LYS A 51 -2.10 3.33 0.67
N PHE A 52 -2.89 2.48 1.32
CA PHE A 52 -4.05 1.78 0.74
C PHE A 52 -5.29 1.82 1.65
N ALA A 53 -5.47 2.94 2.36
CA ALA A 53 -6.53 3.18 3.35
C ALA A 53 -7.94 2.67 2.97
N ALA A 54 -8.39 2.90 1.74
CA ALA A 54 -9.73 2.48 1.30
C ALA A 54 -9.98 0.96 1.44
N THR A 55 -8.97 0.13 1.14
CA THR A 55 -9.08 -1.33 1.29
C THR A 55 -9.08 -1.75 2.76
N LEU A 56 -8.39 -1.00 3.62
CA LEU A 56 -8.41 -1.25 5.07
C LEU A 56 -9.78 -0.90 5.66
N VAL A 57 -10.41 0.19 5.20
CA VAL A 57 -11.78 0.54 5.59
C VAL A 57 -12.77 -0.52 5.12
N GLU A 58 -12.64 -1.02 3.89
CA GLU A 58 -13.47 -2.11 3.37
C GLU A 58 -13.32 -3.39 4.22
N ALA A 59 -12.09 -3.76 4.59
CA ALA A 59 -11.81 -4.99 5.34
C ALA A 59 -12.20 -4.89 6.82
N LEU A 60 -11.91 -3.77 7.47
CA LEU A 60 -11.92 -3.63 8.94
C LEU A 60 -12.91 -2.56 9.45
N GLY A 61 -13.56 -1.81 8.55
CA GLY A 61 -14.47 -0.72 8.91
C GLY A 61 -13.77 0.49 9.55
N ARG A 62 -12.45 0.60 9.44
CA ARG A 62 -11.67 1.70 10.05
C ARG A 62 -10.44 2.08 9.25
N GLU A 63 -10.06 3.34 9.36
CA GLU A 63 -8.84 3.88 8.78
C GLU A 63 -7.58 3.33 9.48
N PRO A 64 -6.47 3.14 8.76
CA PRO A 64 -5.19 2.77 9.36
C PRO A 64 -4.60 3.93 10.16
N ASN A 65 -3.74 3.60 11.14
CA ASN A 65 -3.02 4.60 11.90
C ASN A 65 -2.10 5.43 11.00
N ARG A 66 -2.15 6.75 11.18
CA ARG A 66 -1.29 7.69 10.46
C ARG A 66 -0.07 8.04 11.30
N PRO A 67 1.16 7.83 10.79
CA PRO A 67 2.35 8.35 11.44
C PRO A 67 2.29 9.88 11.53
N ALA A 68 2.63 10.46 12.69
CA ALA A 68 2.49 11.89 12.98
C ALA A 68 3.12 12.80 11.90
N LYS A 69 4.26 12.40 11.33
CA LYS A 69 4.94 13.15 10.25
C LYS A 69 4.13 13.30 8.95
N PHE A 70 3.04 12.54 8.80
CA PHE A 70 2.17 12.58 7.62
C PHE A 70 0.81 13.21 7.90
N GLU A 71 0.57 13.72 9.11
CA GLU A 71 -0.64 14.48 9.41
C GLU A 71 -0.71 15.75 8.55
N GLY A 72 -1.84 15.95 7.87
CA GLY A 72 -2.08 17.11 7.01
C GLY A 72 -1.33 17.11 5.68
N ILE A 73 -0.59 16.04 5.31
CA ILE A 73 0.18 16.01 4.05
C ILE A 73 -0.71 16.23 2.82
N GLU A 74 -1.96 15.74 2.83
CA GLU A 74 -2.91 15.91 1.74
C GLU A 74 -3.43 17.35 1.61
N ALA A 75 -3.35 18.15 2.67
CA ALA A 75 -3.78 19.55 2.70
C ALA A 75 -2.70 20.54 2.23
N LEU A 76 -1.45 20.08 2.07
CA LEU A 76 -0.37 20.91 1.56
C LEU A 76 -0.56 21.24 0.08
N PRO A 77 -0.08 22.42 -0.38
CA PRO A 77 -0.09 22.77 -1.80
C PRO A 77 0.64 21.72 -2.63
N LYS A 78 -0.02 21.24 -3.70
CA LYS A 78 0.56 20.28 -4.65
C LYS A 78 1.17 21.05 -5.82
N ARG A 79 2.47 20.88 -6.07
CA ARG A 79 3.14 21.40 -7.26
C ARG A 79 3.15 20.32 -8.35
N VAL A 80 2.23 20.43 -9.30
CA VAL A 80 2.04 19.46 -10.39
C VAL A 80 1.85 20.19 -11.70
N GLN A 81 2.49 19.72 -12.77
CA GLN A 81 2.25 20.17 -14.14
C GLN A 81 1.38 19.15 -14.87
N VAL A 82 0.19 19.55 -15.31
CA VAL A 82 -0.66 18.70 -16.15
C VAL A 82 -0.14 18.75 -17.59
N MET A 83 -0.04 17.58 -18.23
CA MET A 83 0.53 17.43 -19.57
C MET A 83 -0.36 16.55 -20.45
N PRO A 84 -0.41 16.78 -21.77
CA PRO A 84 -1.06 15.85 -22.69
C PRO A 84 -0.30 14.51 -22.72
N LYS A 85 -0.98 13.43 -23.14
CA LYS A 85 -0.36 12.12 -23.40
C LYS A 85 0.49 12.17 -24.67
N SER A 86 1.59 12.94 -24.64
CA SER A 86 2.51 13.17 -25.76
C SER A 86 3.94 13.00 -25.30
N VAL A 87 4.70 12.17 -26.02
CA VAL A 87 6.13 11.94 -25.76
C VAL A 87 6.91 13.24 -25.95
N ASP A 88 6.61 14.01 -27.00
CA ASP A 88 7.34 15.23 -27.33
C ASP A 88 7.11 16.33 -26.28
N ALA A 89 5.89 16.44 -25.76
CA ALA A 89 5.59 17.38 -24.68
C ALA A 89 6.39 17.07 -23.42
N VAL A 90 6.53 15.78 -23.07
CA VAL A 90 7.33 15.34 -21.90
C VAL A 90 8.82 15.63 -22.12
N LYS A 91 9.36 15.33 -23.31
CA LYS A 91 10.76 15.62 -23.65
C LYS A 91 11.07 17.11 -23.53
N GLN A 92 10.24 17.95 -24.16
CA GLN A 92 10.42 19.40 -24.14
C GLN A 92 10.37 19.96 -22.70
N TYR A 93 9.48 19.44 -21.85
CA TYR A 93 9.42 19.85 -20.45
C TYR A 93 10.70 19.49 -19.70
N ILE A 94 11.23 18.29 -19.89
CA ILE A 94 12.49 17.85 -19.28
C ILE A 94 13.64 18.75 -19.75
N GLU A 95 13.77 19.00 -21.05
CA GLU A 95 14.81 19.88 -21.63
C GLU A 95 14.76 21.31 -21.05
N GLN A 96 13.56 21.82 -20.73
CA GLN A 96 13.38 23.15 -20.15
C GLN A 96 13.67 23.23 -18.65
N HIS A 97 13.78 22.10 -17.94
CA HIS A 97 13.84 22.03 -16.47
C HIS A 97 14.96 21.13 -15.94
N CYS A 98 15.86 20.66 -16.79
CA CYS A 98 17.06 19.92 -16.41
C CYS A 98 18.27 20.66 -16.97
N ASP A 99 19.16 21.08 -16.07
CA ASP A 99 20.49 21.58 -16.41
C ASP A 99 21.43 20.42 -16.79
#